data_AF-A0A975B194-F1
#
_entry.id   AF-A0A975B194-F1
#
_cell.length_a   1.000
_cell.length_b   1.000
_cell.length_c   1.000
_cell.angle_alpha   90.00
_cell.angle_beta   90.00
_cell.angle_gamma   90.00
#
_symmetry.space_group_name_H-M   'P 1'
#
loop_
_entity.id
_entity.type
_entity.pdbx_description
1 polymer ?
#
loop_
_entity_poly.entity_id
_entity_poly.type
_entity_poly.pdbx_seq_one_letter_code
_entity_poly.pdbx_strand_id
1 'polypeptide(L)'
;MFIGMIYQFNEVEGYGLIMLSNGETKEFTTNEWIDTTNSPYVGLEVLYDESSSGIKIKVPSSEEKDKTLATKKVNDQEEKPSREENKTDFESLDECIFYFEEDGYKIVKNIKNDNLGQITLRRYVMDEHSEITIDNSGAKITITKTVNGKVVN
;
A
#
# COMPACT_ATOMS: atom_id res chain seq x y z
N MET A 1 16.89 2.11 6.73
CA MET A 1 16.41 0.85 6.16
C MET A 1 15.00 0.55 6.65
N PHE A 2 14.08 0.30 5.74
CA PHE A 2 12.69 -0.04 6.04
C PHE A 2 12.25 -1.23 5.19
N ILE A 3 11.39 -2.08 5.73
CA ILE A 3 10.56 -2.94 4.88
C ILE A 3 9.47 -2.05 4.27
N GLY A 4 9.19 -2.27 3.00
CA GLY A 4 8.07 -1.66 2.29
C GLY A 4 7.53 -2.63 1.25
N MET A 5 6.59 -2.13 0.46
CA MET A 5 5.97 -2.88 -0.62
C MET A 5 5.88 -2.01 -1.85
N ILE A 6 6.16 -2.58 -3.03
CA ILE A 6 5.93 -1.91 -4.31
C ILE A 6 4.44 -1.63 -4.44
N TYR A 7 4.11 -0.36 -4.31
CA TYR A 7 2.77 0.18 -4.22
C TYR A 7 2.22 0.56 -5.61
N GLN A 8 3.08 1.03 -6.50
CA GLN A 8 2.83 1.24 -7.92
C GLN A 8 4.09 0.92 -8.72
N PHE A 9 3.93 0.42 -9.94
CA PHE A 9 5.07 0.21 -10.84
C PHE A 9 4.64 0.29 -12.30
N ASN A 10 5.34 1.13 -13.07
CA ASN A 10 5.24 1.18 -14.52
C ASN A 10 6.44 0.43 -15.12
N GLU A 11 6.21 -0.79 -15.60
CA GLU A 11 7.24 -1.63 -16.21
C GLU A 11 7.86 -1.01 -17.47
N VAL A 12 7.10 -0.19 -18.20
CA VAL A 12 7.56 0.43 -19.46
C VAL A 12 8.52 1.57 -19.18
N GLU A 13 8.21 2.39 -18.18
CA GLU A 13 9.02 3.56 -17.81
C GLU A 13 10.09 3.24 -16.77
N GLY A 14 9.97 2.10 -16.09
CA GLY A 14 10.90 1.67 -15.05
C GLY A 14 10.85 2.54 -13.79
N TYR A 15 9.70 3.16 -13.50
CA TYR A 15 9.45 3.99 -12.31
C TYR A 15 8.33 3.38 -11.46
N GLY A 16 8.40 3.57 -10.15
CA GLY A 16 7.34 3.15 -9.25
C GLY A 16 7.34 3.87 -7.91
N LEU A 17 6.41 3.46 -7.06
CA LEU A 17 6.28 3.93 -5.69
C LEU A 17 6.38 2.74 -4.74
N ILE A 18 7.05 2.92 -3.62
CA ILE A 18 7.11 2.00 -2.49
C ILE A 18 6.36 2.63 -1.33
N MET A 19 5.43 1.88 -0.72
CA MET A 19 4.86 2.22 0.57
C MET A 19 5.70 1.54 1.65
N LEU A 20 6.39 2.34 2.46
CA LEU A 20 7.22 1.88 3.56
C LEU A 20 6.35 1.49 4.75
N SER A 21 6.87 0.60 5.60
CA SER A 21 6.20 0.12 6.81
C SER A 21 6.02 1.18 7.91
N ASN A 22 6.53 2.40 7.73
CA ASN A 22 6.22 3.58 8.56
C ASN A 22 5.08 4.44 7.97
N GLY A 23 4.48 4.01 6.85
CA GLY A 23 3.40 4.71 6.14
C GLY A 23 3.87 5.76 5.13
N GLU A 24 5.18 6.02 5.03
CA GLU A 24 5.72 6.94 4.02
C GLU A 24 5.70 6.30 2.63
N THR A 25 5.51 7.12 1.60
CA THR A 25 5.66 6.70 0.21
C THR A 25 6.99 7.23 -0.35
N LYS A 26 7.76 6.36 -0.99
CA LYS A 26 9.02 6.70 -1.66
C LYS A 26 8.94 6.38 -3.13
N GLU A 27 9.42 7.28 -3.97
CA GLU A 27 9.61 7.00 -5.39
C GLU A 27 10.84 6.10 -5.59
N PHE A 28 10.80 5.30 -6.65
CA PHE A 28 11.97 4.56 -7.10
C PHE A 28 12.02 4.40 -8.61
N THR A 29 13.21 4.08 -9.11
CA THR A 29 13.48 3.66 -10.47
C THR A 29 14.15 2.29 -10.49
N THR A 30 14.07 1.60 -11.62
CA THR A 30 14.76 0.31 -11.83
C THR A 30 16.28 0.39 -11.67
N ASN A 31 16.90 1.57 -11.73
CA ASN A 31 18.33 1.76 -11.46
C ASN A 31 18.71 1.54 -9.98
N GLU A 32 17.75 1.70 -9.08
CA GLU A 32 17.94 1.50 -7.63
C GLU A 32 17.65 0.05 -7.22
N TRP A 33 17.15 -0.76 -8.17
CA TRP A 33 16.88 -2.17 -7.98
C TRP A 33 18.18 -2.98 -8.09
N ILE A 34 18.59 -3.60 -6.98
CA ILE A 34 19.83 -4.38 -6.91
C ILE A 34 19.59 -5.89 -6.84
N ASP A 35 18.34 -6.32 -6.79
CA ASP A 35 17.97 -7.74 -6.83
C ASP A 35 18.03 -8.28 -8.26
N THR A 36 18.73 -9.39 -8.45
CA THR A 36 18.94 -10.03 -9.76
C THR A 36 18.05 -11.26 -9.97
N THR A 37 17.32 -11.67 -8.94
CA THR A 37 16.48 -12.88 -8.92
C THR A 37 15.01 -12.58 -9.09
N ASN A 38 14.55 -11.40 -8.66
CA ASN A 38 13.17 -10.97 -8.76
C ASN A 38 13.08 -9.65 -9.53
N SER A 39 12.08 -9.54 -10.41
CA SER A 39 11.71 -8.27 -11.01
C SER A 39 10.75 -7.51 -10.10
N PRO A 40 10.79 -6.17 -10.09
CA PRO A 40 9.78 -5.37 -9.39
C PRO A 40 8.38 -5.64 -9.95
N TYR A 41 7.40 -5.85 -9.08
CA TYR A 41 5.98 -5.92 -9.42
C TYR A 41 5.13 -5.42 -8.26
N VAL A 42 3.91 -4.95 -8.55
CA VAL A 42 2.99 -4.43 -7.53
C VAL A 42 2.64 -5.50 -6.48
N GLY A 43 2.75 -5.14 -5.20
CA GLY A 43 2.53 -6.04 -4.07
C GLY A 43 3.77 -6.81 -3.64
N LEU A 44 4.91 -6.67 -4.34
CA LEU A 44 6.17 -7.27 -3.93
C LEU A 44 6.72 -6.55 -2.69
N GLU A 45 7.00 -7.32 -1.64
CA GLU A 45 7.69 -6.82 -0.47
C GLU A 45 9.18 -6.60 -0.73
N VAL A 46 9.70 -5.47 -0.26
CA VAL A 46 11.04 -5.00 -0.54
C VAL A 46 11.73 -4.43 0.70
N LEU A 47 13.04 -4.54 0.71
CA LEU A 47 13.90 -3.81 1.62
C LEU A 47 14.34 -2.52 0.93
N TYR A 48 13.97 -1.39 1.52
CA TYR A 48 14.37 -0.07 1.08
C TYR A 48 15.49 0.46 1.97
N ASP A 49 16.65 0.71 1.37
CA ASP A 49 17.81 1.30 2.05
C ASP A 49 18.23 2.61 1.36
N GLU A 50 17.92 3.72 2.01
CA GLU A 50 18.33 5.07 1.60
C GLU A 50 19.50 5.52 2.48
N SER A 51 20.63 5.81 1.84
CA SER A 51 21.87 6.20 2.48
C SER A 51 22.56 7.33 1.71
N SER A 52 23.67 7.85 2.23
CA SER A 52 24.51 8.80 1.50
C SER A 52 25.08 8.23 0.19
N SER A 53 25.10 6.90 0.03
CA SER A 53 25.52 6.22 -1.20
C SER A 53 24.41 6.05 -2.24
N GLY A 54 23.20 6.55 -1.95
CA GLY A 54 22.02 6.41 -2.79
C GLY A 54 20.99 5.43 -2.22
N ILE A 55 19.98 5.15 -3.05
CA ILE A 55 18.87 4.24 -2.74
C ILE A 55 19.19 2.86 -3.29
N LYS A 56 18.91 1.83 -2.49
CA LYS A 56 19.04 0.41 -2.86
C LYS A 56 17.77 -0.34 -2.48
N ILE A 57 17.25 -1.10 -3.43
CA ILE A 57 16.00 -1.84 -3.28
C ILE A 57 16.22 -3.30 -3.69
N LYS A 58 15.76 -4.22 -2.85
CA LYS A 58 15.80 -5.66 -3.13
C LYS A 58 14.68 -6.40 -2.42
N VAL A 59 14.44 -7.66 -2.79
CA VAL A 59 13.59 -8.54 -1.98
C VAL A 59 14.34 -8.90 -0.70
N PRO A 60 13.74 -8.70 0.50
CA PRO A 60 14.38 -9.03 1.77
C PRO A 60 14.51 -10.55 1.92
N SER A 61 15.67 -11.00 2.41
CA SER A 61 15.82 -12.38 2.88
C SER A 61 15.04 -12.62 4.18
N SER A 62 14.78 -13.88 4.53
CA SER A 62 14.07 -14.22 5.77
C SER A 62 14.76 -13.63 7.02
N GLU A 63 16.09 -13.69 7.08
CA GLU A 63 16.86 -13.11 8.19
C GLU A 63 16.74 -11.58 8.27
N GLU A 64 16.61 -10.89 7.14
CA GLU A 64 16.46 -9.43 7.11
C GLU A 64 15.07 -9.00 7.58
N LYS A 65 14.03 -9.76 7.22
CA LYS A 65 12.66 -9.54 7.73
C LYS A 65 12.62 -9.63 9.26
N ASP A 66 13.21 -10.69 9.82
CA ASP A 66 13.25 -10.92 11.26
C ASP A 66 13.96 -9.79 12.02
N LYS A 67 15.08 -9.29 11.47
CA LYS A 67 15.81 -8.16 12.06
C LYS A 67 14.98 -6.89 12.07
N THR A 68 14.25 -6.59 11.00
CA THR A 68 13.40 -5.38 10.93
C THR A 68 12.17 -5.46 11.84
N LEU A 69 11.62 -6.65 12.06
CA LEU A 69 10.48 -6.88 12.97
C LEU A 69 10.90 -6.75 14.44
N ALA A 70 12.11 -7.21 14.80
CA ALA A 70 12.63 -7.14 16.17
C ALA A 70 12.83 -5.69 16.66
N THR A 71 13.21 -4.77 15.79
CA THR A 71 13.45 -3.36 16.15
C THR A 71 12.19 -2.56 16.44
N LYS A 72 11.02 -2.99 15.92
CA LYS A 72 9.74 -2.28 16.08
C LYS A 72 8.90 -2.70 17.29
N LYS A 73 9.11 -3.91 17.83
CA LYS A 73 8.41 -4.37 19.05
C LYS A 73 8.63 -3.49 20.29
N VAL A 74 9.55 -2.52 20.22
CA VAL A 74 9.83 -1.58 21.31
C VAL A 74 8.96 -0.31 21.24
N ASN A 75 8.28 -0.01 20.12
CA ASN A 75 7.73 1.32 19.89
C ASN A 75 6.23 1.46 19.55
N ASP A 76 5.46 0.39 19.36
CA ASP A 76 4.04 0.49 19.01
C ASP A 76 3.13 0.07 20.18
N GLN A 77 2.90 1.00 21.11
CA GLN A 77 1.69 1.06 21.92
C GLN A 77 1.01 2.42 21.68
N GLU A 78 0.47 2.60 20.48
CA GLU A 78 -0.64 3.53 20.29
C GLU A 78 -1.78 2.74 19.67
N GLU A 79 -2.70 2.30 20.54
CA GLU A 79 -4.00 1.77 20.14
C GLU A 79 -4.73 2.87 19.34
N LYS A 80 -4.69 2.77 18.01
CA LYS A 80 -5.67 3.48 17.19
C LYS A 80 -7.07 2.98 17.61
N PRO A 81 -8.02 3.89 17.92
CA PRO A 81 -9.35 3.48 18.33
C PRO A 81 -9.98 2.63 17.23
N SER A 82 -10.52 1.47 17.62
CA SER A 82 -11.23 0.53 16.76
C SER A 82 -12.42 1.24 16.12
N ARG A 83 -12.22 1.78 14.91
CA ARG A 83 -13.30 2.32 14.08
C ARG A 83 -14.06 1.12 13.51
N GLU A 84 -15.39 1.17 13.53
CA GLU A 84 -16.28 0.10 13.03
C GLU A 84 -15.78 -0.45 11.70
N GLU A 85 -15.34 -1.71 11.70
CA GLU A 85 -14.67 -2.37 10.57
C GLU A 85 -15.57 -2.58 9.35
N ASN A 86 -16.87 -2.28 9.47
CA ASN A 86 -17.91 -2.63 8.50
C ASN A 86 -18.87 -1.48 8.19
N LYS A 87 -18.40 -0.23 8.10
CA LYS A 87 -19.24 0.85 7.54
C LYS A 87 -19.31 0.65 6.03
N THR A 88 -20.48 0.21 5.52
CA THR A 88 -20.74 0.03 4.08
C THR A 88 -21.69 1.08 3.52
N ASP A 89 -22.35 1.85 4.38
CA ASP A 89 -23.32 2.86 4.00
C ASP A 89 -22.64 4.23 3.94
N PHE A 90 -22.26 4.64 2.73
CA PHE A 90 -21.68 5.95 2.44
C PHE A 90 -22.65 6.78 1.61
N GLU A 91 -22.81 8.06 1.97
CA GLU A 91 -23.69 9.00 1.27
C GLU A 91 -23.08 9.48 -0.04
N SER A 92 -21.75 9.42 -0.14
CA SER A 92 -21.02 9.86 -1.33
C SER A 92 -19.70 9.11 -1.54
N LEU A 93 -19.18 9.21 -2.76
CA LEU A 93 -17.87 8.68 -3.11
C LEU A 93 -16.76 9.36 -2.31
N ASP A 94 -16.86 10.67 -2.08
CA ASP A 94 -15.84 11.44 -1.34
C ASP A 94 -15.84 11.08 0.14
N GLU A 95 -17.00 10.81 0.76
CA GLU A 95 -17.07 10.29 2.13
C GLU A 95 -16.37 8.93 2.26
N CYS A 96 -16.59 8.05 1.28
CA CYS A 96 -15.97 6.73 1.23
C CYS A 96 -14.44 6.82 1.11
N ILE A 97 -13.94 7.67 0.20
CA ILE A 97 -12.50 7.91 0.07
C ILE A 97 -11.92 8.43 1.39
N PHE A 98 -12.54 9.47 1.97
CA PHE A 98 -12.06 10.10 3.19
C PHE A 98 -11.98 9.09 4.35
N TYR A 99 -12.98 8.23 4.49
CA TYR A 99 -12.99 7.17 5.50
C TYR A 99 -11.77 6.24 5.39
N PHE A 100 -11.43 5.78 4.19
CA PHE A 100 -10.28 4.91 3.99
C PHE A 100 -8.94 5.65 4.08
N GLU A 101 -8.86 6.91 3.65
CA GLU A 101 -7.64 7.71 3.81
C GLU A 101 -7.29 7.93 5.29
N GLU A 102 -8.29 8.17 6.14
CA GLU A 102 -8.14 8.27 7.60
C GLU A 102 -7.64 6.96 8.23
N ASP A 103 -8.02 5.81 7.65
CA ASP A 103 -7.49 4.50 8.05
C ASP A 103 -6.10 4.20 7.46
N GLY A 104 -5.50 5.17 6.77
CA GLY A 104 -4.13 5.09 6.25
C GLY A 104 -4.03 4.46 4.86
N TYR A 105 -5.15 4.24 4.17
CA TYR A 105 -5.11 3.90 2.75
C TYR A 105 -4.68 5.12 1.92
N LYS A 106 -4.06 4.83 0.78
CA LYS A 106 -3.65 5.83 -0.20
C LYS A 106 -4.28 5.45 -1.54
N ILE A 107 -4.67 6.44 -2.34
CA ILE A 107 -5.24 6.21 -3.67
C ILE A 107 -4.13 5.73 -4.63
N VAL A 108 -4.33 4.60 -5.31
CA VAL A 108 -3.43 4.11 -6.37
C VAL A 108 -3.97 4.31 -7.78
N LYS A 109 -5.29 4.35 -7.93
CA LYS A 109 -5.95 4.44 -9.22
C LYS A 109 -7.23 5.22 -9.04
N ASN A 110 -7.47 6.18 -9.91
CA ASN A 110 -8.65 7.02 -9.86
C ASN A 110 -9.15 7.24 -11.29
N ILE A 111 -10.06 6.36 -11.74
CA ILE A 111 -10.75 6.52 -13.02
C ILE A 111 -12.10 7.15 -12.72
N LYS A 112 -12.20 8.47 -12.89
CA LYS A 112 -13.45 9.24 -12.71
C LYS A 112 -13.94 9.76 -14.06
N ASN A 113 -15.25 9.69 -14.26
CA ASN A 113 -15.98 10.39 -15.30
C ASN A 113 -17.30 10.89 -14.70
N ASP A 114 -17.41 12.20 -14.44
CA ASP A 114 -18.62 12.85 -13.92
C ASP A 114 -19.32 12.09 -12.77
N ASN A 115 -18.58 11.80 -11.70
CA ASN A 115 -18.98 11.03 -10.50
C ASN A 115 -19.24 9.53 -10.67
N LEU A 116 -19.12 9.00 -11.88
CA LEU A 116 -19.01 7.56 -12.12
C LEU A 116 -17.53 7.17 -12.12
N GLY A 117 -17.20 5.98 -11.64
CA GLY A 117 -15.80 5.58 -11.67
C GLY A 117 -15.42 4.44 -10.77
N GLN A 118 -14.15 4.07 -10.91
CA GLN A 118 -13.48 3.10 -10.07
C GLN A 118 -12.30 3.79 -9.40
N ILE A 119 -12.26 3.70 -8.07
CA ILE A 119 -11.11 4.12 -7.26
C ILE A 119 -10.53 2.89 -6.61
N THR A 120 -9.22 2.75 -6.69
CA THR A 120 -8.48 1.73 -5.94
C THR A 120 -7.61 2.44 -4.92
N LEU A 121 -7.70 2.04 -3.67
CA LEU A 121 -6.83 2.47 -2.58
C LEU A 121 -6.05 1.28 -2.02
N ARG A 122 -4.84 1.51 -1.52
CA ARG A 122 -4.02 0.48 -0.88
C ARG A 122 -3.42 0.96 0.43
N ARG A 123 -3.21 0.01 1.34
CA ARG A 123 -2.54 0.19 2.62
C ARG A 123 -1.56 -0.98 2.82
N TYR A 124 -0.42 -0.70 3.43
CA TYR A 124 0.53 -1.71 3.85
C TYR A 124 0.89 -1.53 5.33
N VAL A 125 0.72 -2.59 6.10
CA VAL A 125 1.13 -2.70 7.50
C VAL A 125 1.82 -4.04 7.66
N MET A 126 3.15 -4.04 7.78
CA MET A 126 4.00 -5.21 8.11
C MET A 126 3.38 -6.59 7.81
N ASP A 127 3.64 -7.11 6.61
CA ASP A 127 3.09 -8.38 6.07
C ASP A 127 1.58 -8.40 5.74
N GLU A 128 0.85 -7.32 6.01
CA GLU A 128 -0.52 -7.11 5.58
C GLU A 128 -0.59 -6.06 4.47
N HIS A 129 -0.94 -6.52 3.27
CA HIS A 129 -1.33 -5.68 2.16
C HIS A 129 -2.86 -5.68 2.03
N SER A 130 -3.47 -4.50 2.13
CA SER A 130 -4.90 -4.34 1.93
C SER A 130 -5.17 -3.44 0.73
N GLU A 131 -6.11 -3.86 -0.12
CA GLU A 131 -6.61 -3.09 -1.26
C GLU A 131 -8.11 -2.91 -1.14
N ILE A 132 -8.56 -1.67 -1.32
CA ILE A 132 -9.96 -1.28 -1.41
C ILE A 132 -10.24 -0.86 -2.84
N THR A 133 -11.24 -1.49 -3.46
CA THR A 133 -11.80 -1.00 -4.72
C THR A 133 -13.19 -0.45 -4.45
N ILE A 134 -13.40 0.82 -4.79
CA ILE A 134 -14.67 1.53 -4.72
C ILE A 134 -15.17 1.72 -6.15
N ASP A 135 -16.27 1.07 -6.48
CA ASP A 135 -16.96 1.23 -7.75
C ASP A 135 -18.24 2.06 -7.54
N ASN A 136 -18.34 3.21 -8.20
CA ASN A 136 -19.53 4.03 -8.23
C ASN A 136 -20.19 3.97 -9.60
N SER A 137 -21.36 3.32 -9.67
CA SER A 137 -22.16 3.20 -10.89
C SER A 137 -23.29 4.23 -10.99
N GLY A 138 -23.32 5.22 -10.09
CA GLY A 138 -24.35 6.27 -10.03
C GLY A 138 -25.65 5.83 -9.35
N ALA A 139 -25.96 4.53 -9.39
CA ALA A 139 -27.08 3.94 -8.66
C ALA A 139 -26.68 3.41 -7.27
N LYS A 140 -25.43 3.01 -7.10
CA LYS A 140 -24.88 2.48 -5.85
C LYS A 140 -23.36 2.64 -5.81
N ILE A 141 -22.84 2.71 -4.59
CA ILE A 141 -21.41 2.56 -4.30
C ILE A 141 -21.20 1.10 -3.87
N THR A 142 -20.25 0.42 -4.49
CA THR A 142 -19.84 -0.95 -4.11
C THR A 142 -18.40 -0.89 -3.64
N ILE A 143 -18.11 -1.53 -2.52
CA ILE A 143 -16.79 -1.56 -1.90
C ILE A 143 -16.33 -3.01 -1.83
N THR A 144 -15.17 -3.28 -2.38
CA THR A 144 -14.50 -4.59 -2.27
C THR A 144 -13.21 -4.39 -1.52
N LYS A 145 -13.05 -5.09 -0.39
CA LYS A 145 -11.79 -5.14 0.36
C LYS A 145 -11.10 -6.46 0.08
N THR A 146 -9.81 -6.40 -0.21
CA THR A 146 -8.95 -7.57 -0.27
C THR A 146 -7.78 -7.40 0.69
N VAL A 147 -7.45 -8.46 1.44
CA VAL A 147 -6.29 -8.51 2.32
C VAL A 147 -5.42 -9.68 1.87
N ASN A 148 -4.15 -9.41 1.59
CA ASN A 148 -3.19 -10.37 1.06
C ASN A 148 -3.72 -11.14 -0.16
N GLY A 149 -4.42 -10.41 -1.05
CA GLY A 149 -5.01 -10.94 -2.29
C GLY A 149 -6.30 -11.74 -2.10
N LYS A 150 -6.85 -11.83 -0.88
CA LYS A 150 -8.11 -12.52 -0.59
C LYS A 150 -9.20 -11.50 -0.30
N VAL A 151 -10.36 -11.65 -0.95
CA VAL A 151 -11.55 -10.84 -0.62
C VAL A 151 -11.95 -11.13 0.83
N VAL A 152 -12.12 -10.06 1.60
CA VAL A 152 -12.66 -10.11 2.96
C VAL A 152 -13.99 -9.35 2.95
N ASN A 153 -15.03 -9.99 3.48
CA ASN A 153 -16.38 -9.44 3.57
C ASN A 153 -16.58 -8.70 4.88
#